data_AF-A0A966YD57-F1
#
_entry.id   AF-A0A966YD57-F1
#
_cell.length_a   1.000
_cell.length_b   1.000
_cell.length_c   1.000
_cell.angle_alpha   90.00
_cell.angle_beta   90.00
_cell.angle_gamma   90.00
#
_symmetry.space_group_name_H-M   'P 1'
#
loop_
_entity.id
_entity.type
_entity.pdbx_description
1 polymer ?
#
loop_
_entity_poly.entity_id
_entity_poly.type
_entity_poly.pdbx_seq_one_letter_code
_entity_poly.pdbx_strand_id
1 'polypeptide(L)'
;MMDRQQTRMTCCLVFCLLVMIPLQATDRDQPLTDTAAASPIEQLFVRRVRPLLAARCGACHGKTAERIEGSLALTDPAGISRAADSGHPAVIPGAPDASPLIRAVRRDDDDFSAMPPKEADRLSEEEIRWLKDWVAGGAPWPDKERIALIQRRFAAAWSAEDGVQVATSGGLSPEWDERSYDPAGLWAYQSVTKPVVPAASPSSTPVDAFLDARRPTGLSVAPLADRRTFLRRLSFDLIGLPPTPAEVQAFTLDPRNDAAAATAVIERLLASPHYGERMAQHWLDVVRYADSAGFANDYERGNAWRYRDYVVRAFNDDKPFDAFVREQIAGDELNPDDPESIIATGFLRMGPWELTGMEVPKIARQRFLDDITNSVGETFLAHSLRCARCHDHKFDPVPTRDYYAIQAVFATTQLAERAAPFLARENTDGFSERQYLTVSLTDYEAELSRIDRLQLNAATGWFSDHEGDRPTWEDAVKKARKQAAAGEVFSAARRQMLDQKIPEDHFPPRHIGLTTTEMKLARTARKGIERLRWSLDRYEPFALAVYSGPTPHLKQVSRPLRLPAKLAGTIEKTCILAGGDPFAPTQAVSPGVLSAARIGSTEIPSTADGRRRAFADWLSHPDNPLTARVIVNRALAFR
;
A
#
# COMPACT_ATOMS: atom_id res chain seq x y z
N MET A 1 44.79 45.13 8.14
CA MET A 1 44.21 46.38 7.62
C MET A 1 42.70 46.26 7.80
N MET A 2 42.19 46.73 8.95
CA MET A 2 41.59 48.07 9.16
C MET A 2 40.15 48.13 8.62
N ASP A 3 39.13 48.68 9.27
CA ASP A 3 38.91 49.12 10.65
C ASP A 3 37.39 49.44 10.79
N ARG A 4 36.98 49.55 12.06
CA ARG A 4 35.73 50.01 12.73
C ARG A 4 34.83 51.07 12.08
N GLN A 5 33.56 51.06 12.51
CA GLN A 5 32.89 52.08 13.38
C GLN A 5 31.48 51.57 13.75
N GLN A 6 31.08 51.25 14.99
CA GLN A 6 30.84 52.04 16.23
C GLN A 6 29.92 53.25 16.10
N THR A 7 28.74 53.18 16.75
CA THR A 7 28.06 54.33 17.38
C THR A 7 27.52 53.89 18.74
N ARG A 8 27.78 54.71 19.78
CA ARG A 8 27.44 54.53 21.21
C ARG A 8 26.31 55.48 21.63
N MET A 9 25.51 55.10 22.62
CA MET A 9 24.79 55.94 23.62
C MET A 9 24.55 55.02 24.83
N THR A 10 25.26 55.00 25.96
CA THR A 10 25.56 55.95 27.07
C THR A 10 24.40 56.27 28.03
N CYS A 11 24.64 55.94 29.32
CA CYS A 11 24.00 56.40 30.58
C CYS A 11 22.57 55.88 30.87
N CYS A 12 22.19 55.40 32.06
CA CYS A 12 22.58 55.77 33.43
C CYS A 12 22.10 54.69 34.44
N LEU A 13 22.93 54.34 35.44
CA LEU A 13 22.54 53.57 36.62
C LEU A 13 21.79 54.47 37.61
N VAL A 14 20.58 54.09 38.00
CA VAL A 14 19.90 54.59 39.21
C VAL A 14 19.42 53.40 40.03
N PHE A 15 19.90 53.36 41.25
CA PHE A 15 19.58 52.41 42.32
C PHE A 15 18.23 52.82 42.93
N CYS A 16 17.22 51.94 42.89
CA CYS A 16 15.99 52.11 43.66
C CYS A 16 15.67 50.82 44.40
N LEU A 17 15.77 50.90 45.75
CA LEU A 17 15.19 49.94 46.69
C LEU A 17 13.70 49.76 46.38
N LEU A 18 13.26 48.51 46.23
CA LEU A 18 11.85 48.13 46.33
C LEU A 18 11.72 47.02 47.37
N VAL A 19 10.97 47.37 48.40
CA VAL A 19 10.60 46.61 49.58
C VAL A 19 9.97 45.26 49.17
N MET A 20 10.45 44.17 49.77
CA MET A 20 9.78 42.88 49.73
C MET A 20 8.43 42.97 50.45
N ILE A 21 7.34 42.93 49.69
CA ILE A 21 6.01 42.62 50.20
C ILE A 21 5.76 41.13 49.88
N PRO A 22 5.43 40.29 50.86
CA PRO A 22 5.09 38.90 50.59
C PRO A 22 3.74 38.89 49.86
N LEU A 23 3.74 38.51 48.58
CA LEU A 23 2.51 38.16 47.88
C LEU A 23 2.00 36.86 48.52
N GLN A 24 1.05 36.99 49.45
CA GLN A 24 0.24 35.89 49.90
C GLN A 24 -0.43 35.28 48.67
N ALA A 25 -0.15 34.00 48.42
CA ALA A 25 -0.92 33.19 47.49
C ALA A 25 -2.37 33.22 47.98
N THR A 26 -3.21 33.97 47.30
CA THR A 26 -4.66 33.83 47.46
C THR A 26 -5.02 32.47 46.91
N ASP A 27 -5.28 31.55 47.82
CA ASP A 27 -6.00 30.31 47.62
C ASP A 27 -7.16 30.56 46.65
N ARG A 28 -6.98 30.15 45.40
CA ARG A 28 -8.01 30.13 44.35
C ARG A 28 -8.22 28.70 43.87
N ASP A 29 -8.20 27.76 44.80
CA ASP A 29 -8.81 26.43 44.63
C ASP A 29 -10.07 26.32 45.50
N GLN A 30 -11.02 27.23 45.24
CA GLN A 30 -12.42 26.93 45.53
C GLN A 30 -13.02 26.29 44.27
N PRO A 31 -13.55 25.06 44.36
CA PRO A 31 -14.21 24.42 43.22
C PRO A 31 -15.41 25.27 42.81
N LEU A 32 -15.44 25.66 41.54
CA LEU A 32 -16.58 26.33 40.92
C LEU A 32 -17.84 25.51 41.20
N THR A 33 -18.77 26.14 41.91
CA THR A 33 -20.06 25.59 42.31
C THR A 33 -20.86 25.08 41.11
N ASP A 34 -21.43 23.90 41.32
CA ASP A 34 -22.22 22.96 40.52
C ASP A 34 -23.47 23.53 39.78
N THR A 35 -23.33 24.63 39.05
CA THR A 35 -24.38 25.19 38.16
C THR A 35 -24.02 25.11 36.67
N ALA A 36 -22.86 24.52 36.35
CA ALA A 36 -22.26 24.49 35.02
C ALA A 36 -22.37 23.15 34.26
N ALA A 37 -23.05 22.15 34.82
CA ALA A 37 -23.31 20.89 34.12
C ALA A 37 -24.55 21.03 33.20
N ALA A 38 -24.37 20.84 31.90
CA ALA A 38 -25.50 20.77 30.96
C ALA A 38 -26.39 19.59 31.32
N SER A 39 -27.71 19.83 31.41
CA SER A 39 -28.62 18.76 31.83
C SER A 39 -28.61 17.61 30.82
N PRO A 40 -28.92 16.37 31.23
CA PRO A 40 -29.01 15.24 30.30
C PRO A 40 -29.94 15.51 29.11
N ILE A 41 -31.00 16.30 29.32
CA ILE A 41 -31.96 16.67 28.28
C ILE A 41 -31.39 17.75 27.34
N GLU A 42 -30.61 18.71 27.85
CA GLU A 42 -29.88 19.65 26.99
C GLU A 42 -28.85 18.92 26.12
N GLN A 43 -28.17 17.92 26.67
CA GLN A 43 -27.26 17.06 25.92
C GLN A 43 -28.00 16.27 24.84
N LEU A 44 -29.14 15.64 25.18
CA LEU A 44 -30.00 14.95 24.22
C LEU A 44 -30.46 15.88 23.09
N PHE A 45 -30.85 17.10 23.43
CA PHE A 45 -31.28 18.08 22.43
C PHE A 45 -30.14 18.44 21.47
N VAL A 46 -28.99 18.84 22.02
CA VAL A 46 -27.83 19.28 21.22
C VAL A 46 -27.29 18.14 20.35
N ARG A 47 -27.25 16.91 20.89
CA ARG A 47 -26.67 15.75 20.23
C ARG A 47 -27.61 15.09 19.22
N ARG A 48 -28.89 14.92 19.56
CA ARG A 48 -29.82 14.07 18.80
C ARG A 48 -30.97 14.84 18.19
N VAL A 49 -31.71 15.59 18.99
CA VAL A 49 -32.97 16.21 18.53
C VAL A 49 -32.72 17.35 17.54
N ARG A 50 -31.77 18.25 17.82
CA ARG A 50 -31.50 19.38 16.93
C ARG A 50 -31.00 18.94 15.54
N PRO A 51 -30.04 18.01 15.40
CA PRO A 51 -29.68 17.46 14.09
C PRO A 51 -30.84 16.73 13.40
N LEU A 52 -31.63 15.95 14.14
CA LEU A 52 -32.79 15.23 13.61
C LEU A 52 -33.83 16.19 13.02
N LEU A 53 -34.20 17.25 13.73
CA LEU A 53 -35.13 18.28 13.25
C LEU A 53 -34.60 19.00 12.01
N ALA A 54 -33.29 19.27 11.94
CA ALA A 54 -32.68 19.88 10.77
C ALA A 54 -32.70 18.94 9.55
N ALA A 55 -32.36 17.66 9.73
CA ALA A 55 -32.23 16.70 8.65
C ALA A 55 -33.59 16.20 8.12
N ARG A 56 -34.54 15.86 9.00
CA ARG A 56 -35.82 15.22 8.62
C ARG A 56 -36.99 16.20 8.50
N CYS A 57 -36.92 17.35 9.18
CA CYS A 57 -38.02 18.33 9.19
C CYS A 57 -37.64 19.64 8.48
N GLY A 58 -36.35 19.99 8.42
CA GLY A 58 -35.88 21.29 7.97
C GLY A 58 -36.21 21.64 6.52
N ALA A 59 -36.37 20.65 5.64
CA ALA A 59 -36.70 20.88 4.23
C ALA A 59 -38.08 21.56 4.04
N CYS A 60 -39.07 21.23 4.89
CA CYS A 60 -40.44 21.76 4.80
C CYS A 60 -40.82 22.68 5.97
N HIS A 61 -40.18 22.52 7.13
CA HIS A 61 -40.46 23.26 8.37
C HIS A 61 -39.26 24.09 8.85
N GLY A 62 -38.32 24.39 7.96
CA GLY A 62 -37.13 25.18 8.26
C GLY A 62 -37.20 26.61 7.75
N LYS A 63 -36.35 27.50 8.30
CA LYS A 63 -36.23 28.91 7.84
C LYS A 63 -35.79 29.04 6.38
N THR A 64 -35.18 28.00 5.83
CA THR A 64 -34.67 27.92 4.45
C THR A 64 -35.63 27.21 3.50
N ALA A 65 -36.79 26.76 3.96
CA ALA A 65 -37.79 26.15 3.10
C ALA A 65 -38.39 27.20 2.16
N GLU A 66 -38.59 26.86 0.88
CA GLU A 66 -39.25 27.75 -0.09
C GLU A 66 -40.68 28.11 0.34
N ARG A 67 -41.33 27.19 1.05
CA ARG A 67 -42.63 27.37 1.71
C ARG A 67 -42.62 26.63 3.03
N ILE A 68 -42.93 27.33 4.13
CA ILE A 68 -43.06 26.70 5.44
C ILE A 68 -44.45 26.07 5.54
N GLU A 69 -44.50 24.75 5.57
CA GLU A 69 -45.78 24.01 5.63
C GLU A 69 -46.44 24.14 7.01
N GLY A 70 -47.76 24.31 7.03
CA GLY A 70 -48.58 24.39 8.26
C GLY A 70 -48.29 25.58 9.18
N SER A 71 -47.64 26.63 8.66
CA SER A 71 -47.10 27.76 9.44
C SER A 71 -46.16 27.33 10.58
N LEU A 72 -45.56 26.14 10.46
CA LEU A 72 -44.81 25.48 11.53
C LEU A 72 -43.29 25.53 11.24
N ALA A 73 -42.54 26.19 12.12
CA ALA A 73 -41.08 26.26 12.03
C ALA A 73 -40.40 25.44 13.15
N LEU A 74 -39.94 24.23 12.81
CA LEU A 74 -39.38 23.25 13.76
C LEU A 74 -37.87 23.40 14.01
N THR A 75 -37.17 24.20 13.21
CA THR A 75 -35.72 24.45 13.38
C THR A 75 -35.42 25.78 14.10
N ASP A 76 -36.47 26.44 14.62
CA ASP A 76 -36.39 27.73 15.29
C ASP A 76 -37.10 27.69 16.66
N PRO A 77 -36.45 28.11 17.76
CA PRO A 77 -37.07 28.09 19.08
C PRO A 77 -38.35 28.94 19.15
N ALA A 78 -38.39 30.08 18.47
CA ALA A 78 -39.60 30.92 18.43
C ALA A 78 -40.73 30.31 17.59
N GLY A 79 -40.40 29.42 16.67
CA GLY A 79 -41.34 28.74 15.78
C GLY A 79 -42.01 27.54 16.42
N ILE A 80 -41.27 26.78 17.24
CA ILE A 80 -41.77 25.53 17.83
C ILE A 80 -42.81 25.77 18.95
N SER A 81 -42.71 26.92 19.63
CA SER A 81 -43.64 27.35 20.68
C SER A 81 -44.81 28.18 20.16
N ARG A 82 -44.84 28.51 18.87
CA ARG A 82 -45.94 29.25 18.24
C ARG A 82 -47.03 28.27 17.81
N ALA A 83 -48.29 28.69 17.93
CA ALA A 83 -49.40 27.94 17.36
C ALA A 83 -49.21 27.79 15.84
N ALA A 84 -49.26 26.55 15.35
CA ALA A 84 -49.31 26.23 13.94
C ALA A 84 -50.77 26.33 13.42
N ASP A 85 -50.99 25.97 12.16
CA ASP A 85 -52.35 25.94 11.57
C ASP A 85 -53.31 24.98 12.33
N SER A 86 -52.76 24.06 13.12
CA SER A 86 -53.50 23.18 14.04
C SER A 86 -54.04 23.86 15.30
N GLY A 87 -53.75 25.16 15.51
CA GLY A 87 -54.21 25.93 16.66
C GLY A 87 -53.42 25.70 17.95
N HIS A 88 -52.44 24.80 17.95
CA HIS A 88 -51.59 24.48 19.09
C HIS A 88 -50.09 24.55 18.74
N PRO A 89 -49.20 24.81 19.71
CA PRO A 89 -47.76 24.63 19.51
C PRO A 89 -47.44 23.19 19.13
N ALA A 90 -46.44 22.98 18.26
CA ALA A 90 -46.05 21.63 17.85
C ALA A 90 -45.52 20.78 19.00
N VAL A 91 -44.96 21.44 20.04
CA VAL A 91 -44.44 20.79 21.22
C VAL A 91 -45.11 21.37 22.46
N ILE A 92 -45.63 20.50 23.32
CA ILE A 92 -46.16 20.83 24.64
C ILE A 92 -45.14 20.34 25.67
N PRO A 93 -44.32 21.23 26.26
CA PRO A 93 -43.30 20.84 27.24
C PRO A 93 -43.87 20.00 28.38
N GLY A 94 -43.24 18.87 28.67
CA GLY A 94 -43.65 17.93 29.72
C GLY A 94 -44.76 16.95 29.32
N ALA A 95 -45.38 17.10 28.14
CA ALA A 95 -46.50 16.29 27.70
C ALA A 95 -46.24 15.68 26.30
N PRO A 96 -45.38 14.64 26.18
CA PRO A 96 -44.99 14.07 24.89
C PRO A 96 -46.16 13.47 24.11
N ASP A 97 -47.07 12.74 24.77
CA ASP A 97 -48.22 12.10 24.10
C ASP A 97 -49.27 13.11 23.63
N ALA A 98 -49.35 14.28 24.27
CA ALA A 98 -50.24 15.36 23.87
C ALA A 98 -49.64 16.28 22.80
N SER A 99 -48.33 16.16 22.53
CA SER A 99 -47.62 17.05 21.61
C SER A 99 -47.91 16.68 20.15
N PRO A 100 -48.43 17.61 19.32
CA PRO A 100 -48.73 17.36 17.91
C PRO A 100 -47.56 16.80 17.11
N LEU A 101 -46.32 17.25 17.37
CA LEU A 101 -45.12 16.73 16.72
C LEU A 101 -44.98 15.22 16.93
N ILE A 102 -45.18 14.72 18.16
CA ILE A 102 -45.02 13.31 18.50
C ILE A 102 -46.14 12.47 17.88
N ARG A 103 -47.38 12.97 17.89
CA ARG A 103 -48.53 12.29 17.26
C ARG A 103 -48.31 12.15 15.74
N ALA A 104 -47.84 13.22 15.08
CA ALA A 104 -47.58 13.21 13.64
C ALA A 104 -46.44 12.26 13.22
N VAL A 105 -45.36 12.14 14.00
CA VAL A 105 -44.20 11.28 13.64
C VAL A 105 -44.42 9.79 13.92
N ARG A 106 -45.37 9.43 14.78
CA ARG A 106 -45.73 8.01 15.01
C ARG A 106 -46.52 7.43 13.84
N ARG A 107 -47.28 8.26 13.13
CA ARG A 107 -48.13 7.88 11.99
C ARG A 107 -49.20 6.85 12.35
N ASP A 108 -49.67 6.87 13.58
CA ASP A 108 -50.71 5.98 14.13
C ASP A 108 -51.97 6.75 14.57
N ASP A 109 -52.06 8.03 14.18
CA ASP A 109 -53.07 8.97 14.64
C ASP A 109 -53.87 9.55 13.47
N ASP A 110 -55.18 9.32 13.46
CA ASP A 110 -56.08 9.74 12.38
C ASP A 110 -56.26 11.28 12.34
N ASP A 111 -55.96 11.99 13.43
CA ASP A 111 -56.10 13.45 13.51
C ASP A 111 -54.92 14.20 12.85
N PHE A 112 -53.80 13.52 12.57
CA PHE A 112 -52.58 14.13 12.06
C PHE A 112 -52.07 13.45 10.79
N SER A 113 -51.68 14.26 9.81
CA SER A 113 -50.98 13.73 8.63
C SER A 113 -49.65 13.09 9.04
N ALA A 114 -49.35 11.94 8.46
CA ALA A 114 -48.11 11.22 8.69
C ALA A 114 -46.88 12.07 8.32
N MET A 115 -45.97 12.27 9.28
CA MET A 115 -44.76 13.07 9.09
C MET A 115 -43.49 12.25 9.41
N PRO A 116 -42.37 12.45 8.69
CA PRO A 116 -42.29 13.05 7.35
C PRO A 116 -43.19 12.32 6.34
N PRO A 117 -43.62 12.94 5.23
CA PRO A 117 -44.62 12.35 4.34
C PRO A 117 -44.11 11.19 3.48
N LYS A 118 -42.80 11.11 3.25
CA LYS A 118 -42.17 10.03 2.47
C LYS A 118 -41.89 8.82 3.36
N GLU A 119 -42.16 7.61 2.87
CA GLU A 119 -41.90 6.39 3.64
C GLU A 119 -40.40 6.20 3.93
N ALA A 120 -39.53 6.53 2.97
CA ALA A 120 -38.07 6.46 3.13
C ALA A 120 -37.52 7.40 4.23
N ASP A 121 -38.29 8.42 4.63
CA ASP A 121 -37.90 9.40 5.65
C ASP A 121 -38.59 9.15 7.00
N ARG A 122 -39.26 7.99 7.18
CA ARG A 122 -39.90 7.62 8.43
C ARG A 122 -38.85 7.53 9.55
N LEU A 123 -39.16 8.16 10.68
CA LEU A 123 -38.29 8.07 11.86
C LEU A 123 -38.31 6.66 12.43
N SER A 124 -37.15 6.21 12.89
CA SER A 124 -37.01 5.00 13.69
C SER A 124 -37.65 5.16 15.08
N GLU A 125 -37.96 4.03 15.73
CA GLU A 125 -38.46 4.02 17.11
C GLU A 125 -37.52 4.73 18.09
N GLU A 126 -36.21 4.67 17.83
CA GLU A 126 -35.21 5.37 18.63
C GLU A 126 -35.23 6.88 18.44
N GLU A 127 -35.34 7.36 17.20
CA GLU A 127 -35.49 8.80 16.91
C GLU A 127 -36.78 9.36 17.51
N ILE A 128 -37.88 8.60 17.41
CA ILE A 128 -39.16 8.94 18.05
C ILE A 128 -38.98 9.01 19.57
N ARG A 129 -38.26 8.07 20.17
CA ARG A 129 -37.95 8.08 21.61
C ARG A 129 -37.13 9.31 22.01
N TRP A 130 -36.11 9.70 21.25
CA TRP A 130 -35.34 10.93 21.52
C TRP A 130 -36.23 12.18 21.55
N LEU A 131 -37.17 12.28 20.60
CA LEU A 131 -38.14 13.37 20.59
C LEU A 131 -39.05 13.33 21.82
N LYS A 132 -39.59 12.16 22.18
CA LYS A 132 -40.43 11.99 23.39
C LYS A 132 -39.69 12.38 24.66
N ASP A 133 -38.48 11.89 24.85
CA ASP A 133 -37.68 12.14 26.05
C ASP A 133 -37.30 13.62 26.17
N TRP A 134 -36.99 14.27 25.05
CA TRP A 134 -36.75 15.71 25.02
C TRP A 134 -37.99 16.52 25.39
N VAL A 135 -39.16 16.16 24.84
CA VAL A 135 -40.42 16.84 25.18
C VAL A 135 -40.80 16.59 26.64
N ALA A 136 -40.69 15.36 27.13
CA ALA A 136 -40.93 15.00 28.53
C ALA A 136 -40.01 15.78 29.48
N GLY A 137 -38.75 16.00 29.08
CA GLY A 137 -37.76 16.80 29.79
C GLY A 137 -37.98 18.32 29.73
N GLY A 138 -39.14 18.79 29.25
CA GLY A 138 -39.49 20.21 29.19
C GLY A 138 -39.05 20.91 27.91
N ALA A 139 -38.61 20.16 26.89
CA ALA A 139 -38.19 20.65 25.58
C ALA A 139 -37.18 21.84 25.64
N PRO A 140 -36.08 21.74 26.43
CA PRO A 140 -35.11 22.83 26.52
C PRO A 140 -34.47 23.10 25.15
N TRP A 141 -34.33 24.38 24.82
CA TRP A 141 -33.67 24.86 23.60
C TRP A 141 -32.56 25.84 23.97
N PRO A 142 -31.33 25.37 24.20
CA PRO A 142 -30.21 26.23 24.57
C PRO A 142 -29.86 27.23 23.45
N ASP A 143 -29.32 28.39 23.82
CA ASP A 143 -28.82 29.37 22.85
C ASP A 143 -27.57 28.88 22.11
N LYS A 144 -27.14 29.62 21.08
CA LYS A 144 -26.01 29.22 20.22
C LYS A 144 -24.70 29.04 21.01
N GLU A 145 -24.46 29.86 22.03
CA GLU A 145 -23.22 29.84 22.82
C GLU A 145 -23.20 28.62 23.73
N ARG A 146 -24.33 28.33 24.40
CA ARG A 146 -24.53 27.14 25.22
C ARG A 146 -24.46 25.86 24.40
N ILE A 147 -25.05 25.83 23.20
CA ILE A 147 -24.91 24.69 22.27
C ILE A 147 -23.43 24.46 21.93
N ALA A 148 -22.70 25.50 21.53
CA ALA A 148 -21.29 25.37 21.15
C ALA A 148 -20.42 24.88 22.32
N LEU A 149 -20.72 25.33 23.55
CA LEU A 149 -20.07 24.86 24.77
C LEU A 149 -20.35 23.38 25.03
N ILE A 150 -21.61 22.94 24.95
CA ILE A 150 -22.01 21.54 25.15
C ILE A 150 -21.33 20.66 24.09
N GLN A 151 -21.36 21.07 22.81
CA GLN A 151 -20.68 20.34 21.73
C GLN A 151 -19.19 20.19 22.01
N ARG A 152 -18.48 21.27 22.36
CA ARG A 152 -17.04 21.18 22.67
C ARG A 152 -16.74 20.30 23.88
N ARG A 153 -17.56 20.38 24.93
CA ARG A 153 -17.36 19.62 26.17
C ARG A 153 -17.58 18.12 25.99
N PHE A 154 -18.60 17.73 25.23
CA PHE A 154 -18.99 16.34 25.08
C PHE A 154 -18.55 15.71 23.74
N ALA A 155 -17.91 16.46 22.85
CA ALA A 155 -17.46 15.98 21.54
C ALA A 155 -16.71 14.65 21.62
N ALA A 156 -15.74 14.51 22.53
CA ALA A 156 -14.96 13.28 22.67
C ALA A 156 -15.82 12.08 23.15
N ALA A 157 -16.72 12.30 24.11
CA ALA A 157 -17.60 11.25 24.63
C ALA A 157 -18.63 10.80 23.59
N TRP A 158 -19.28 11.76 22.90
CA TRP A 158 -20.26 11.45 21.86
C TRP A 158 -19.60 10.83 20.63
N SER A 159 -18.41 11.29 20.27
CA SER A 159 -17.62 10.70 19.18
C SER A 159 -17.24 9.26 19.48
N ALA A 160 -16.95 8.92 20.74
CA ALA A 160 -16.69 7.55 21.17
C ALA A 160 -17.95 6.66 21.13
N GLU A 161 -19.14 7.23 21.34
CA GLU A 161 -20.41 6.51 21.34
C GLU A 161 -21.05 6.37 19.94
N ASP A 162 -20.93 7.39 19.09
CA ASP A 162 -21.60 7.47 17.76
C ASP A 162 -20.68 7.10 16.59
N GLY A 163 -19.37 7.05 16.87
CA GLY A 163 -18.35 7.01 15.85
C GLY A 163 -18.19 8.34 15.10
N VAL A 164 -17.24 8.39 14.18
CA VAL A 164 -16.96 9.52 13.29
C VAL A 164 -16.99 9.06 11.84
N GLN A 165 -17.50 9.91 10.97
CA GLN A 165 -17.39 9.69 9.53
C GLN A 165 -16.00 10.03 9.04
N VAL A 166 -15.49 9.19 8.14
CA VAL A 166 -14.20 9.42 7.48
C VAL A 166 -14.48 9.92 6.07
N ALA A 167 -14.04 11.13 5.75
CA ALA A 167 -14.05 11.61 4.37
C ALA A 167 -13.18 10.68 3.50
N THR A 168 -13.78 10.11 2.47
CA THR A 168 -13.12 9.24 1.48
C THR A 168 -13.47 9.68 0.05
N SER A 169 -12.98 8.97 -0.97
CA SER A 169 -13.33 9.20 -2.37
C SER A 169 -14.75 8.72 -2.76
N GLY A 170 -15.50 8.13 -1.82
CA GLY A 170 -16.82 7.57 -2.03
C GLY A 170 -16.78 6.08 -2.37
N GLY A 171 -17.62 5.30 -1.68
CA GLY A 171 -17.82 3.87 -1.86
C GLY A 171 -18.80 3.53 -2.98
N LEU A 172 -19.15 2.25 -3.08
CA LEU A 172 -20.10 1.71 -4.05
C LEU A 172 -21.57 1.94 -3.65
N SER A 173 -21.85 2.25 -2.38
CA SER A 173 -23.20 2.51 -1.89
C SER A 173 -23.26 3.69 -0.91
N PRO A 174 -24.38 4.43 -0.88
CA PRO A 174 -24.58 5.54 0.06
C PRO A 174 -24.47 5.10 1.52
N GLU A 175 -24.94 3.89 1.85
CA GLU A 175 -24.91 3.37 3.21
C GLU A 175 -23.48 3.15 3.71
N TRP A 176 -22.55 2.80 2.82
CA TRP A 176 -21.13 2.70 3.17
C TRP A 176 -20.51 4.09 3.39
N ASP A 177 -20.86 5.07 2.56
CA ASP A 177 -20.37 6.46 2.69
C ASP A 177 -20.84 7.14 3.98
N GLU A 178 -22.03 6.78 4.44
CA GLU A 178 -22.61 7.32 5.67
C GLU A 178 -22.10 6.62 6.95
N ARG A 179 -21.23 5.61 6.82
CA ARG A 179 -20.74 4.82 7.94
C ARG A 179 -19.92 5.64 8.94
N SER A 180 -20.20 5.41 10.22
CA SER A 180 -19.38 5.88 11.34
C SER A 180 -18.36 4.83 11.80
N TYR A 181 -17.20 5.31 12.25
CA TYR A 181 -16.09 4.51 12.75
C TYR A 181 -15.75 4.88 14.18
N ASP A 182 -15.38 3.91 15.01
CA ASP A 182 -14.84 4.19 16.35
C ASP A 182 -13.56 5.07 16.23
N PRO A 183 -13.52 6.28 16.83
CA PRO A 183 -12.35 7.14 16.79
C PRO A 183 -11.09 6.47 17.33
N ALA A 184 -11.21 5.59 18.32
CA ALA A 184 -10.08 4.84 18.86
C ALA A 184 -9.53 3.83 17.83
N GLY A 185 -10.40 3.28 16.99
CA GLY A 185 -10.04 2.40 15.87
C GLY A 185 -9.32 3.13 14.73
N LEU A 186 -9.47 4.45 14.62
CA LEU A 186 -8.85 5.28 13.57
C LEU A 186 -7.44 5.78 13.92
N TRP A 187 -6.84 5.31 15.03
CA TRP A 187 -5.53 5.77 15.50
C TRP A 187 -4.42 5.73 14.44
N ALA A 188 -4.47 4.77 13.51
CA ALA A 188 -3.47 4.60 12.45
C ALA A 188 -3.49 5.77 11.44
N TYR A 189 -4.66 6.35 11.20
CA TYR A 189 -4.87 7.46 10.25
C TYR A 189 -4.61 8.84 10.89
N GLN A 190 -4.40 8.90 12.20
CA GLN A 190 -4.11 10.14 12.90
C GLN A 190 -2.63 10.49 12.75
N SER A 191 -2.35 11.77 12.51
CA SER A 191 -1.00 12.33 12.46
C SER A 191 -0.22 11.97 13.73
N VAL A 192 1.05 11.60 13.55
CA VAL A 192 1.92 11.21 14.66
C VAL A 192 2.39 12.47 15.39
N THR A 193 1.98 12.64 16.65
CA THR A 193 2.46 13.73 17.51
C THR A 193 3.51 13.22 18.48
N LYS A 194 4.60 13.98 18.66
CA LYS A 194 5.64 13.64 19.65
C LYS A 194 5.07 13.76 21.07
N PRO A 195 4.99 12.68 21.87
CA PRO A 195 4.43 12.74 23.21
C PRO A 195 5.40 13.43 24.18
N VAL A 196 4.84 14.02 25.24
CA VAL A 196 5.63 14.50 26.38
C VAL A 196 6.10 13.28 27.17
N VAL A 197 7.42 13.15 27.35
CA VAL A 197 8.02 12.05 28.12
C VAL A 197 7.79 12.32 29.62
N PRO A 198 7.25 11.36 30.40
CA PRO A 198 7.10 11.50 31.84
C PRO A 198 8.43 11.80 32.54
N ALA A 199 8.37 12.46 33.70
CA ALA A 199 9.55 12.65 34.54
C ALA A 199 10.13 11.29 34.94
N ALA A 200 11.39 11.07 34.60
CA ALA A 200 12.06 9.79 34.75
C ALA A 200 13.37 9.95 35.53
N SER A 201 13.86 8.86 36.11
CA SER A 201 15.18 8.87 36.76
C SER A 201 16.29 9.19 35.74
N PRO A 202 17.38 9.87 36.12
CA PRO A 202 18.47 10.24 35.20
C PRO A 202 19.11 9.07 34.43
N SER A 203 18.95 7.84 34.94
CA SER A 203 19.47 6.60 34.38
C SER A 203 18.46 5.80 33.55
N SER A 204 17.30 6.37 33.24
CA SER A 204 16.20 5.68 32.52
C SER A 204 16.04 6.20 31.09
N THR A 205 15.70 5.31 30.15
CA THR A 205 15.39 5.70 28.78
C THR A 205 13.99 6.33 28.70
N PRO A 206 13.65 7.07 27.62
CA PRO A 206 12.29 7.55 27.42
C PRO A 206 11.25 6.41 27.42
N VAL A 207 11.61 5.21 26.97
CA VAL A 207 10.73 4.03 27.00
C VAL A 207 10.47 3.61 28.44
N ASP A 208 11.51 3.51 29.26
CA ASP A 208 11.40 3.16 30.67
C ASP A 208 10.51 4.15 31.42
N ALA A 209 10.62 5.45 31.12
CA ALA A 209 9.77 6.49 31.70
C ALA A 209 8.26 6.23 31.46
N PHE A 210 7.90 5.82 30.24
CA PHE A 210 6.51 5.48 29.91
C PHE A 210 6.06 4.17 30.56
N LEU A 211 6.94 3.17 30.65
CA LEU A 211 6.65 1.90 31.31
C LEU A 211 6.45 2.08 32.81
N ASP A 212 7.33 2.85 33.47
CA ASP A 212 7.24 3.17 34.90
C ASP A 212 5.95 3.91 35.23
N ALA A 213 5.59 4.91 34.41
CA ALA A 213 4.36 5.68 34.58
C ALA A 213 3.08 4.83 34.45
N ARG A 214 3.13 3.70 33.75
CA ARG A 214 1.99 2.79 33.53
C ARG A 214 2.12 1.46 34.26
N ARG A 215 3.18 1.24 35.05
CA ARG A 215 3.43 -0.04 35.69
C ARG A 215 2.36 -0.32 36.75
N PRO A 216 1.66 -1.47 36.69
CA PRO A 216 0.71 -1.85 37.73
C PRO A 216 1.39 -1.99 39.10
N THR A 217 0.65 -1.70 40.17
CA THR A 217 1.12 -1.90 41.54
C THR A 217 1.46 -3.37 41.78
N GLY A 218 2.63 -3.64 42.36
CA GLY A 218 3.08 -5.02 42.66
C GLY A 218 3.86 -5.70 41.54
N LEU A 219 4.04 -5.07 40.37
CA LEU A 219 4.92 -5.56 39.32
C LEU A 219 6.32 -4.94 39.47
N SER A 220 7.37 -5.77 39.48
CA SER A 220 8.78 -5.33 39.51
C SER A 220 9.43 -5.42 38.14
N VAL A 221 10.44 -4.58 37.89
CA VAL A 221 11.24 -4.63 36.66
C VAL A 221 12.19 -5.83 36.73
N ALA A 222 12.34 -6.53 35.62
CA ALA A 222 13.31 -7.62 35.50
C ALA A 222 14.75 -7.07 35.69
N PRO A 223 15.66 -7.83 36.32
CA PRO A 223 17.05 -7.43 36.42
C PRO A 223 17.70 -7.33 35.04
N LEU A 224 18.72 -6.47 34.92
CA LEU A 224 19.53 -6.40 33.71
C LEU A 224 20.22 -7.74 33.44
N ALA A 225 20.37 -8.08 32.16
CA ALA A 225 21.11 -9.26 31.75
C ALA A 225 22.60 -9.12 32.10
N ASP A 226 23.24 -10.21 32.51
CA ASP A 226 24.70 -10.25 32.64
C ASP A 226 25.37 -10.05 31.26
N ARG A 227 26.64 -9.63 31.26
CA ARG A 227 27.37 -9.29 30.03
C ARG A 227 27.37 -10.43 28.99
N ARG A 228 27.50 -11.68 29.42
CA ARG A 228 27.51 -12.81 28.49
C ARG A 228 26.13 -12.99 27.86
N THR A 229 25.07 -12.96 28.65
CA THR A 229 23.70 -13.05 28.14
C THR A 229 23.36 -11.88 27.21
N PHE A 230 23.76 -10.67 27.57
CA PHE A 230 23.57 -9.46 26.77
C PHE A 230 24.24 -9.55 25.40
N LEU A 231 25.54 -9.88 25.36
CA LEU A 231 26.27 -10.03 24.09
C LEU A 231 25.67 -11.12 23.21
N ARG A 232 25.26 -12.26 23.79
CA ARG A 232 24.63 -13.35 23.05
C ARG A 232 23.35 -12.88 22.37
N ARG A 233 22.46 -12.20 23.09
CA ARG A 233 21.20 -11.67 22.54
C ARG A 233 21.49 -10.66 21.43
N LEU A 234 22.32 -9.65 21.70
CA LEU A 234 22.71 -8.65 20.71
C LEU A 234 23.28 -9.26 19.43
N SER A 235 24.13 -10.29 19.53
CA SER A 235 24.74 -10.90 18.34
C SER A 235 23.69 -11.63 17.49
N PHE A 236 22.76 -12.38 18.11
CA PHE A 236 21.67 -13.00 17.35
C PHE A 236 20.70 -11.96 16.76
N ASP A 237 20.41 -10.90 17.50
CA ASP A 237 19.46 -9.88 17.06
C ASP A 237 20.04 -9.07 15.89
N LEU A 238 21.29 -8.61 16.01
CA LEU A 238 21.91 -7.73 15.02
C LEU A 238 22.50 -8.48 13.83
N ILE A 239 23.16 -9.63 14.04
CA ILE A 239 23.89 -10.31 12.96
C ILE A 239 23.44 -11.76 12.73
N GLY A 240 22.47 -12.27 13.49
CA GLY A 240 21.93 -13.63 13.33
C GLY A 240 22.86 -14.77 13.76
N LEU A 241 24.04 -14.46 14.28
CA LEU A 241 25.09 -15.43 14.61
C LEU A 241 25.49 -15.34 16.09
N PRO A 242 25.89 -16.46 16.73
CA PRO A 242 26.42 -16.41 18.08
C PRO A 242 27.77 -15.67 18.12
N PRO A 243 28.10 -14.98 19.24
CA PRO A 243 29.44 -14.42 19.41
C PRO A 243 30.46 -15.56 19.56
N THR A 244 31.66 -15.35 19.05
CA THR A 244 32.79 -16.25 19.23
C THR A 244 33.24 -16.28 20.71
N PRO A 245 33.90 -17.36 21.17
CA PRO A 245 34.43 -17.42 22.53
C PRO A 245 35.38 -16.25 22.88
N ALA A 246 36.16 -15.79 21.90
CA ALA A 246 37.07 -14.66 22.07
C ALA A 246 36.32 -13.33 22.29
N GLU A 247 35.25 -13.09 21.54
CA GLU A 247 34.42 -11.89 21.72
C GLU A 247 33.69 -11.90 23.07
N VAL A 248 33.20 -13.06 23.51
CA VAL A 248 32.59 -13.21 24.84
C VAL A 248 33.59 -12.88 25.95
N GLN A 249 34.81 -13.41 25.85
CA GLN A 249 35.86 -13.11 26.82
C GLN A 249 36.22 -11.63 26.81
N ALA A 250 36.42 -11.03 25.62
CA ALA A 250 36.76 -9.63 25.47
C ALA A 250 35.69 -8.70 26.08
N PHE A 251 34.40 -8.98 25.84
CA PHE A 251 33.31 -8.17 26.40
C PHE A 251 33.15 -8.36 27.92
N THR A 252 33.29 -9.60 28.39
CA THR A 252 33.14 -9.90 29.82
C THR A 252 34.26 -9.24 30.65
N LEU A 253 35.48 -9.20 30.10
CA LEU A 253 36.66 -8.61 30.74
C LEU A 253 36.88 -7.13 30.42
N ASP A 254 35.97 -6.49 29.68
CA ASP A 254 36.10 -5.10 29.28
C ASP A 254 36.12 -4.17 30.52
N PRO A 255 37.17 -3.35 30.71
CA PRO A 255 37.30 -2.50 31.90
C PRO A 255 36.36 -1.29 31.89
N ARG A 256 35.68 -1.01 30.77
CA ARG A 256 34.71 0.09 30.67
C ARG A 256 33.46 -0.21 31.52
N ASN A 257 32.74 0.85 31.88
CA ASN A 257 31.39 0.71 32.43
C ASN A 257 30.45 0.05 31.40
N ASP A 258 29.34 -0.52 31.86
CA ASP A 258 28.45 -1.32 31.02
C ASP A 258 27.88 -0.55 29.83
N ALA A 259 27.54 0.73 29.99
CA ALA A 259 27.01 1.55 28.90
C ALA A 259 28.05 1.77 27.78
N ALA A 260 29.28 2.10 28.15
CA ALA A 260 30.37 2.31 27.19
C ALA A 260 30.80 1.00 26.52
N ALA A 261 30.86 -0.11 27.25
CA ALA A 261 31.15 -1.44 26.70
C ALA A 261 30.04 -1.88 25.73
N ALA A 262 28.77 -1.72 26.11
CA ALA A 262 27.62 -2.07 25.28
C ALA A 262 27.61 -1.26 23.98
N THR A 263 27.84 0.05 24.05
CA THR A 263 27.92 0.93 22.87
C THR A 263 28.99 0.42 21.89
N ALA A 264 30.20 0.13 22.38
CA ALA A 264 31.27 -0.34 21.50
C ALA A 264 30.96 -1.68 20.81
N VAL A 265 30.28 -2.60 21.51
CA VAL A 265 29.84 -3.86 20.92
C VAL A 265 28.74 -3.62 19.88
N ILE A 266 27.76 -2.76 20.17
CA ILE A 266 26.68 -2.42 19.25
C ILE A 266 27.24 -1.82 17.96
N GLU A 267 28.10 -0.79 18.07
CA GLU A 267 28.74 -0.16 16.91
C GLU A 267 29.52 -1.19 16.06
N ARG A 268 30.26 -2.09 16.70
CA ARG A 268 30.99 -3.16 16.02
C ARG A 268 30.06 -4.14 15.29
N LEU A 269 28.93 -4.49 15.89
CA LEU A 269 27.95 -5.40 15.30
C LEU A 269 27.18 -4.73 14.16
N LEU A 270 26.82 -3.44 14.29
CA LEU A 270 26.17 -2.66 13.23
C LEU A 270 27.10 -2.44 12.03
N ALA A 271 28.41 -2.30 12.26
CA ALA A 271 29.41 -2.18 11.20
C ALA A 271 29.71 -3.51 10.47
N SER A 272 29.18 -4.64 10.95
CA SER A 272 29.35 -5.95 10.31
C SER A 272 28.47 -6.04 9.06
N PRO A 273 28.96 -6.59 7.93
CA PRO A 273 28.11 -6.81 6.75
C PRO A 273 26.92 -7.74 7.03
N HIS A 274 27.07 -8.64 8.02
CA HIS A 274 26.01 -9.54 8.47
C HIS A 274 24.81 -8.81 9.10
N TYR A 275 24.97 -7.54 9.51
CA TYR A 275 23.84 -6.73 9.96
C TYR A 275 22.81 -6.54 8.85
N GLY A 276 23.26 -6.07 7.68
CA GLY A 276 22.41 -5.91 6.51
C GLY A 276 21.82 -7.23 6.03
N GLU A 277 22.55 -8.34 6.08
CA GLU A 277 22.04 -9.68 5.75
C GLU A 277 20.90 -10.09 6.69
N ARG A 278 21.09 -9.90 8.00
CA ARG A 278 20.09 -10.21 9.02
C ARG A 278 18.83 -9.36 8.87
N MET A 279 18.99 -8.06 8.66
CA MET A 279 17.84 -7.15 8.49
C MET A 279 17.14 -7.38 7.16
N ALA A 280 17.89 -7.64 6.08
CA ALA A 280 17.34 -7.92 4.77
C ALA A 280 16.49 -9.19 4.77
N GLN A 281 16.86 -10.24 5.52
CA GLN A 281 16.04 -11.46 5.62
C GLN A 281 14.58 -11.14 5.96
N HIS A 282 14.35 -10.30 6.97
CA HIS A 282 13.02 -9.89 7.40
C HIS A 282 12.29 -9.05 6.34
N TRP A 283 13.02 -8.18 5.64
CA TRP A 283 12.44 -7.40 4.54
C TRP A 283 12.08 -8.28 3.34
N LEU A 284 12.90 -9.28 3.04
CA LEU A 284 12.70 -10.20 1.93
C LEU A 284 11.46 -11.07 2.14
N ASP A 285 11.12 -11.41 3.38
CA ASP A 285 9.86 -12.06 3.72
C ASP A 285 8.66 -11.14 3.45
N VAL A 286 8.76 -9.86 3.83
CA VAL A 286 7.69 -8.85 3.62
C VAL A 286 7.38 -8.67 2.14
N VAL A 287 8.42 -8.58 1.31
CA VAL A 287 8.25 -8.38 -0.13
C VAL A 287 8.01 -9.69 -0.89
N ARG A 288 8.01 -10.84 -0.19
CA ARG A 288 7.79 -12.18 -0.73
C ARG A 288 8.83 -12.54 -1.79
N TYR A 289 10.09 -12.28 -1.46
CA TYR A 289 11.22 -12.60 -2.33
C TYR A 289 11.26 -14.08 -2.69
N ALA A 290 11.51 -14.37 -3.96
CA ALA A 290 11.75 -15.71 -4.46
C ALA A 290 12.70 -15.66 -5.67
N ASP A 291 13.58 -16.66 -5.76
CA ASP A 291 14.49 -16.85 -6.90
C ASP A 291 13.78 -17.47 -8.13
N SER A 292 12.49 -17.79 -8.03
CA SER A 292 11.68 -18.37 -9.11
C SER A 292 10.32 -17.68 -9.28
N ALA A 293 9.62 -17.97 -10.37
CA ALA A 293 8.36 -17.33 -10.74
C ALA A 293 7.17 -17.71 -9.85
N GLY A 294 7.23 -18.84 -9.13
CA GLY A 294 6.21 -19.28 -8.18
C GLY A 294 4.89 -19.73 -8.83
N PHE A 295 4.94 -20.23 -10.07
CA PHE A 295 3.77 -20.61 -10.88
C PHE A 295 3.99 -21.92 -11.64
N ALA A 296 3.17 -22.25 -12.65
CA ALA A 296 3.12 -23.58 -13.24
C ALA A 296 4.43 -24.02 -13.92
N ASN A 297 5.10 -23.13 -14.68
CA ASN A 297 6.42 -23.44 -15.25
C ASN A 297 7.59 -23.14 -14.29
N ASP A 298 7.33 -22.42 -13.20
CA ASP A 298 8.29 -21.99 -12.17
C ASP A 298 9.70 -21.64 -12.69
N TYR A 299 9.77 -20.72 -13.66
CA TYR A 299 11.04 -20.29 -14.23
C TYR A 299 11.94 -19.60 -13.18
N GLU A 300 13.25 -19.82 -13.27
CA GLU A 300 14.25 -19.08 -12.49
C GLU A 300 14.20 -17.58 -12.84
N ARG A 301 14.31 -16.73 -11.82
CA ARG A 301 14.44 -15.27 -11.95
C ARG A 301 15.91 -14.89 -11.89
N GLY A 302 16.60 -14.98 -13.03
CA GLY A 302 18.06 -14.85 -13.11
C GLY A 302 18.63 -13.61 -12.40
N ASN A 303 17.94 -12.47 -12.41
CA ASN A 303 18.43 -11.23 -11.78
C ASN A 303 17.74 -10.86 -10.45
N ALA A 304 16.94 -11.75 -9.83
CA ALA A 304 16.29 -11.47 -8.55
C ALA A 304 17.31 -11.21 -7.42
N TRP A 305 18.43 -11.93 -7.42
CA TRP A 305 19.50 -11.79 -6.42
C TRP A 305 20.04 -10.35 -6.31
N ARG A 306 20.01 -9.57 -7.38
CA ARG A 306 20.46 -8.17 -7.36
C ARG A 306 19.58 -7.32 -6.47
N TYR A 307 18.26 -7.55 -6.48
CA TYR A 307 17.33 -6.88 -5.59
C TYR A 307 17.55 -7.30 -4.13
N ARG A 308 17.80 -8.60 -3.88
CA ARG A 308 18.18 -9.09 -2.55
C ARG A 308 19.40 -8.34 -2.00
N ASP A 309 20.46 -8.26 -2.81
CA ASP A 309 21.70 -7.62 -2.41
C ASP A 309 21.55 -6.10 -2.29
N TYR A 310 20.68 -5.46 -3.10
CA TYR A 310 20.30 -4.06 -2.92
C TYR A 310 19.70 -3.81 -1.53
N VAL A 311 18.80 -4.68 -1.06
CA VAL A 311 18.20 -4.56 0.28
C VAL A 311 19.27 -4.71 1.37
N VAL A 312 20.18 -5.68 1.24
CA VAL A 312 21.32 -5.85 2.17
C VAL A 312 22.16 -4.58 2.24
N ARG A 313 22.50 -4.01 1.07
CA ARG A 313 23.27 -2.76 1.00
C ARG A 313 22.51 -1.58 1.59
N ALA A 314 21.21 -1.46 1.33
CA ALA A 314 20.39 -0.38 1.88
C ALA A 314 20.39 -0.37 3.42
N PHE A 315 20.37 -1.53 4.07
CA PHE A 315 20.50 -1.62 5.53
C PHE A 315 21.92 -1.32 6.02
N ASN A 316 22.95 -1.86 5.37
CA ASN A 316 24.35 -1.62 5.76
C ASN A 316 24.78 -0.15 5.55
N ASP A 317 24.25 0.51 4.52
CA ASP A 317 24.53 1.92 4.22
C ASP A 317 23.66 2.89 5.04
N ASP A 318 22.82 2.39 5.96
CA ASP A 318 21.84 3.16 6.74
C ASP A 318 20.97 4.09 5.87
N LYS A 319 20.42 3.53 4.77
CA LYS A 319 19.65 4.29 3.80
C LYS A 319 18.40 4.89 4.47
N PRO A 320 18.15 6.21 4.33
CA PRO A 320 16.92 6.83 4.81
C PRO A 320 15.68 6.10 4.30
N PHE A 321 14.75 5.80 5.20
CA PHE A 321 13.60 4.96 4.88
C PHE A 321 12.71 5.55 3.78
N ASP A 322 12.55 6.88 3.75
CA ASP A 322 11.85 7.60 2.69
C ASP A 322 12.51 7.37 1.31
N ALA A 323 13.84 7.46 1.23
CA ALA A 323 14.58 7.16 0.00
C ALA A 323 14.42 5.68 -0.40
N PHE A 324 14.50 4.77 0.57
CA PHE A 324 14.30 3.33 0.34
C PHE A 324 12.90 2.98 -0.19
N VAL A 325 11.85 3.65 0.30
CA VAL A 325 10.48 3.53 -0.24
C VAL A 325 10.42 4.08 -1.66
N ARG A 326 10.97 5.27 -1.90
CA ARG A 326 10.91 5.94 -3.20
C ARG A 326 11.61 5.16 -4.30
N GLU A 327 12.79 4.64 -4.03
CA GLU A 327 13.55 3.82 -4.97
C GLU A 327 12.81 2.51 -5.33
N GLN A 328 12.15 1.85 -4.37
CA GLN A 328 11.42 0.60 -4.65
C GLN A 328 10.17 0.81 -5.54
N ILE A 329 9.52 1.96 -5.43
CA ILE A 329 8.33 2.27 -6.22
C ILE A 329 8.69 2.88 -7.58
N ALA A 330 9.69 3.75 -7.62
CA ALA A 330 9.95 4.62 -8.75
C ALA A 330 11.44 4.87 -9.04
N GLY A 331 12.37 4.07 -8.52
CA GLY A 331 13.81 4.29 -8.69
C GLY A 331 14.23 4.47 -10.15
N ASP A 332 13.65 3.68 -11.05
CA ASP A 332 13.91 3.75 -12.49
C ASP A 332 13.35 5.01 -13.16
N GLU A 333 12.35 5.66 -12.56
CA GLU A 333 11.86 6.98 -12.95
C GLU A 333 12.71 8.08 -12.32
N LEU A 334 13.09 7.92 -11.04
CA LEU A 334 13.83 8.90 -10.22
C LEU A 334 15.24 9.14 -10.78
N ASN A 335 16.00 8.07 -10.97
CA ASN A 335 17.38 8.07 -11.44
C ASN A 335 17.57 6.99 -12.53
N PRO A 336 17.16 7.27 -13.77
CA PRO A 336 17.13 6.26 -14.85
C PRO A 336 18.52 5.74 -15.27
N ASP A 337 19.58 6.46 -14.92
CA ASP A 337 20.96 6.11 -15.25
C ASP A 337 21.71 5.41 -14.09
N ASP A 338 21.09 5.35 -12.90
CA ASP A 338 21.67 4.70 -11.73
C ASP A 338 21.26 3.22 -11.66
N PRO A 339 22.20 2.26 -11.77
CA PRO A 339 21.87 0.83 -11.71
C PRO A 339 21.19 0.45 -10.40
N GLU A 340 21.58 1.05 -9.27
CA GLU A 340 21.03 0.73 -7.94
C GLU A 340 19.54 1.12 -7.87
N SER A 341 19.19 2.31 -8.36
CA SER A 341 17.81 2.77 -8.47
C SER A 341 16.96 1.91 -9.41
N ILE A 342 17.53 1.38 -10.51
CA ILE A 342 16.82 0.44 -11.39
C ILE A 342 16.57 -0.89 -10.66
N ILE A 343 17.58 -1.44 -9.99
CA ILE A 343 17.50 -2.70 -9.23
C ILE A 343 16.42 -2.62 -8.15
N ALA A 344 16.30 -1.49 -7.45
CA ALA A 344 15.32 -1.29 -6.39
C ALA A 344 13.88 -1.55 -6.86
N THR A 345 13.55 -1.24 -8.12
CA THR A 345 12.22 -1.46 -8.70
C THR A 345 11.85 -2.93 -8.90
N GLY A 346 12.80 -3.84 -8.69
CA GLY A 346 12.54 -5.28 -8.59
C GLY A 346 11.51 -5.63 -7.53
N PHE A 347 11.32 -4.79 -6.50
CA PHE A 347 10.20 -4.88 -5.56
C PHE A 347 8.86 -5.11 -6.26
N LEU A 348 8.58 -4.39 -7.35
CA LEU A 348 7.33 -4.48 -8.12
C LEU A 348 7.21 -5.77 -8.94
N ARG A 349 8.20 -6.67 -8.88
CA ARG A 349 8.25 -7.96 -9.58
C ARG A 349 8.34 -9.16 -8.64
N MET A 350 8.28 -8.96 -7.33
CA MET A 350 8.42 -10.06 -6.36
C MET A 350 7.21 -11.00 -6.36
N GLY A 351 6.02 -10.51 -6.72
CA GLY A 351 4.82 -11.31 -6.82
C GLY A 351 4.87 -12.43 -7.86
N PRO A 352 4.12 -13.53 -7.66
CA PRO A 352 4.03 -14.61 -8.65
C PRO A 352 3.38 -14.10 -9.94
N TRP A 353 4.02 -14.36 -11.07
CA TRP A 353 3.48 -13.97 -12.37
C TRP A 353 4.00 -14.87 -13.49
N GLU A 354 3.09 -15.25 -14.37
CA GLU A 354 3.37 -16.05 -15.56
C GLU A 354 2.40 -15.62 -16.67
N LEU A 355 2.80 -15.84 -17.93
CA LEU A 355 1.90 -15.80 -19.07
C LEU A 355 2.21 -16.98 -19.98
N THR A 356 1.40 -18.04 -19.87
CA THR A 356 1.50 -19.21 -20.77
C THR A 356 0.65 -19.01 -22.02
N GLY A 357 0.92 -19.77 -23.09
CA GLY A 357 0.12 -19.70 -24.31
C GLY A 357 -1.36 -20.13 -24.16
N MET A 358 -1.71 -20.77 -23.04
CA MET A 358 -3.10 -21.16 -22.71
C MET A 358 -3.80 -20.13 -21.81
N GLU A 359 -3.06 -19.17 -21.27
CA GLU A 359 -3.59 -18.17 -20.37
C GLU A 359 -4.14 -16.96 -21.13
N VAL A 360 -5.24 -16.41 -20.66
CA VAL A 360 -5.83 -15.20 -21.25
C VAL A 360 -5.00 -13.99 -20.81
N PRO A 361 -4.36 -13.23 -21.73
CA PRO A 361 -3.44 -12.15 -21.36
C PRO A 361 -4.07 -11.08 -20.46
N LYS A 362 -5.37 -10.80 -20.64
CA LYS A 362 -6.12 -9.86 -19.81
C LYS A 362 -6.20 -10.31 -18.34
N ILE A 363 -6.35 -11.62 -18.10
CA ILE A 363 -6.38 -12.19 -16.74
C ILE A 363 -4.99 -12.12 -16.12
N ALA A 364 -3.95 -12.50 -16.86
CA ALA A 364 -2.56 -12.42 -16.37
C ALA A 364 -2.15 -10.96 -16.04
N ARG A 365 -2.58 -10.00 -16.87
CA ARG A 365 -2.38 -8.57 -16.61
C ARG A 365 -3.11 -8.11 -15.35
N GLN A 366 -4.38 -8.48 -15.18
CA GLN A 366 -5.14 -8.10 -13.98
C GLN A 366 -4.51 -8.70 -12.72
N ARG A 367 -4.06 -9.96 -12.75
CA ARG A 367 -3.37 -10.59 -11.61
C ARG A 367 -2.11 -9.84 -11.21
N PHE A 368 -1.32 -9.40 -12.19
CA PHE A 368 -0.17 -8.54 -11.92
C PHE A 368 -0.62 -7.28 -11.19
N LEU A 369 -1.54 -6.50 -11.77
CA LEU A 369 -2.03 -5.24 -11.21
C LEU A 369 -2.62 -5.40 -9.80
N ASP A 370 -3.39 -6.46 -9.57
CA ASP A 370 -3.93 -6.81 -8.25
C ASP A 370 -2.81 -7.09 -7.24
N ASP A 371 -1.79 -7.86 -7.64
CA ASP A 371 -0.69 -8.25 -6.76
C ASP A 371 0.17 -7.05 -6.35
N ILE A 372 0.62 -6.22 -7.29
CA ILE A 372 1.41 -5.02 -6.97
C ILE A 372 0.61 -4.03 -6.13
N THR A 373 -0.66 -3.79 -6.45
CA THR A 373 -1.53 -2.89 -5.66
C THR A 373 -1.61 -3.36 -4.21
N ASN A 374 -1.86 -4.65 -4.00
CA ASN A 374 -1.95 -5.20 -2.66
C ASN A 374 -0.60 -5.23 -1.94
N SER A 375 0.47 -5.62 -2.64
CA SER A 375 1.82 -5.71 -2.06
C SER A 375 2.30 -4.36 -1.58
N VAL A 376 2.04 -3.30 -2.34
CA VAL A 376 2.33 -1.92 -1.95
C VAL A 376 1.48 -1.51 -0.75
N GLY A 377 0.18 -1.85 -0.72
CA GLY A 377 -0.70 -1.58 0.43
C GLY A 377 -0.24 -2.26 1.72
N GLU A 378 0.08 -3.55 1.65
CA GLU A 378 0.57 -4.31 2.81
C GLU A 378 1.96 -3.84 3.21
N THR A 379 2.85 -3.64 2.22
CA THR A 379 4.23 -3.22 2.46
C THR A 379 4.29 -1.79 2.98
N PHE A 380 3.66 -0.78 2.41
CA PHE A 380 3.93 0.59 2.83
C PHE A 380 2.81 1.22 3.65
N LEU A 381 1.62 0.62 3.69
CA LEU A 381 0.46 1.19 4.40
C LEU A 381 -0.06 0.29 5.54
N ALA A 382 0.42 -0.95 5.67
CA ALA A 382 -0.16 -1.99 6.53
C ALA A 382 -1.67 -2.22 6.29
N HIS A 383 -2.10 -2.10 5.03
CA HIS A 383 -3.48 -2.35 4.62
C HIS A 383 -3.54 -3.51 3.63
N SER A 384 -4.36 -4.52 3.93
CA SER A 384 -4.70 -5.59 2.99
C SER A 384 -5.79 -5.10 2.03
N LEU A 385 -5.37 -4.49 0.93
CA LEU A 385 -6.29 -3.87 -0.03
C LEU A 385 -7.10 -4.88 -0.87
N ARG A 386 -6.83 -6.19 -0.76
CA ARG A 386 -7.49 -7.24 -1.57
C ARG A 386 -9.01 -7.23 -1.48
N CYS A 387 -9.59 -6.97 -0.29
CA CYS A 387 -11.03 -6.96 -0.11
C CYS A 387 -11.69 -5.83 -0.93
N ALA A 388 -11.02 -4.67 -0.98
CA ALA A 388 -11.48 -3.48 -1.68
C ALA A 388 -11.59 -3.67 -3.21
N ARG A 389 -10.99 -4.73 -3.77
CA ARG A 389 -11.09 -5.08 -5.19
C ARG A 389 -12.54 -5.34 -5.65
N CYS A 390 -13.33 -6.00 -4.80
CA CYS A 390 -14.65 -6.51 -5.18
C CYS A 390 -15.79 -5.71 -4.53
N HIS A 391 -15.57 -5.18 -3.33
CA HIS A 391 -16.54 -4.41 -2.55
C HIS A 391 -15.80 -3.46 -1.62
N ASP A 392 -16.45 -2.42 -1.10
CA ASP A 392 -15.81 -1.50 -0.16
C ASP A 392 -15.34 -2.23 1.10
N HIS A 393 -14.22 -1.81 1.67
CA HIS A 393 -13.58 -2.55 2.74
C HIS A 393 -14.50 -2.67 3.97
N LYS A 394 -14.50 -3.87 4.58
CA LYS A 394 -15.47 -4.24 5.62
C LYS A 394 -15.27 -3.49 6.94
N PHE A 395 -14.04 -3.14 7.29
CA PHE A 395 -13.71 -2.58 8.61
C PHE A 395 -13.11 -1.18 8.50
N ASP A 396 -12.09 -1.04 7.67
CA ASP A 396 -11.41 0.22 7.42
C ASP A 396 -12.13 1.14 6.41
N PRO A 397 -11.92 2.47 6.49
CA PRO A 397 -12.45 3.46 5.56
C PRO A 397 -11.75 3.44 4.19
N VAL A 398 -11.75 2.28 3.53
CA VAL A 398 -11.11 2.08 2.23
C VAL A 398 -12.18 1.73 1.19
N PRO A 399 -12.62 2.70 0.36
CA PRO A 399 -13.58 2.42 -0.69
C PRO A 399 -12.93 1.63 -1.83
N THR A 400 -13.73 0.90 -2.60
CA THR A 400 -13.29 0.21 -3.82
C THR A 400 -12.66 1.19 -4.82
N ARG A 401 -13.16 2.42 -4.87
CA ARG A 401 -12.59 3.47 -5.74
C ARG A 401 -11.13 3.76 -5.43
N ASP A 402 -10.72 3.80 -4.16
CA ASP A 402 -9.31 4.03 -3.77
C ASP A 402 -8.41 2.87 -4.21
N TYR A 403 -8.89 1.62 -4.10
CA TYR A 403 -8.17 0.46 -4.61
C TYR A 403 -7.85 0.60 -6.09
N TYR A 404 -8.86 0.93 -6.92
CA TYR A 404 -8.65 1.11 -8.36
C TYR A 404 -7.88 2.39 -8.68
N ALA A 405 -7.91 3.41 -7.83
CA ALA A 405 -7.10 4.62 -7.99
C ALA A 405 -5.61 4.32 -7.78
N ILE A 406 -5.27 3.52 -6.76
CA ILE A 406 -3.90 3.03 -6.56
C ILE A 406 -3.51 2.08 -7.70
N GLN A 407 -4.39 1.16 -8.10
CA GLN A 407 -4.13 0.28 -9.25
C GLN A 407 -3.84 1.07 -10.53
N ALA A 408 -4.53 2.19 -10.75
CA ALA A 408 -4.32 3.08 -11.87
C ALA A 408 -2.94 3.76 -11.87
N VAL A 409 -2.28 3.91 -10.71
CA VAL A 409 -0.86 4.33 -10.63
C VAL A 409 0.02 3.33 -11.38
N PHE A 410 -0.22 2.03 -11.17
CA PHE A 410 0.60 0.95 -11.72
C PHE A 410 0.09 0.39 -13.05
N ALA A 411 -1.05 0.87 -13.55
CA ALA A 411 -1.61 0.44 -14.84
C ALA A 411 -0.67 0.70 -16.03
N THR A 412 0.31 1.60 -15.89
CA THR A 412 1.35 1.86 -16.89
C THR A 412 2.66 1.13 -16.61
N THR A 413 2.76 0.38 -15.51
CA THR A 413 3.95 -0.40 -15.15
C THR A 413 4.03 -1.69 -15.95
N GLN A 414 5.17 -1.91 -16.60
CA GLN A 414 5.45 -3.08 -17.43
C GLN A 414 6.69 -3.82 -16.92
N LEU A 415 6.67 -5.15 -17.02
CA LEU A 415 7.75 -6.02 -16.57
C LEU A 415 8.91 -6.01 -17.58
N ALA A 416 10.16 -5.82 -17.12
CA ALA A 416 11.35 -5.97 -17.95
C ALA A 416 12.63 -6.32 -17.16
N GLU A 417 13.54 -7.00 -17.81
CA GLU A 417 14.96 -6.98 -17.47
C GLU A 417 15.54 -5.71 -18.09
N ARG A 418 15.96 -4.77 -17.24
CA ARG A 418 16.53 -3.49 -17.67
C ARG A 418 18.04 -3.54 -17.60
N ALA A 419 18.71 -2.95 -18.60
CA ALA A 419 20.16 -2.84 -18.58
C ALA A 419 20.59 -2.07 -17.33
N ALA A 420 21.48 -2.68 -16.55
CA ALA A 420 22.01 -2.16 -15.30
C ALA A 420 23.42 -2.73 -15.14
N PRO A 421 24.48 -1.95 -15.46
CA PRO A 421 25.85 -2.36 -15.25
C PRO A 421 26.08 -2.96 -13.85
N PHE A 422 27.02 -3.90 -13.73
CA PHE A 422 27.40 -4.43 -12.43
C PHE A 422 28.07 -3.34 -11.60
N LEU A 423 27.69 -3.25 -10.32
CA LEU A 423 28.33 -2.36 -9.37
C LEU A 423 29.66 -2.94 -8.91
N ALA A 424 30.63 -2.09 -8.57
CA ALA A 424 31.94 -2.55 -8.10
C ALA A 424 31.88 -3.40 -6.82
N ARG A 425 30.79 -3.26 -6.04
CA ARG A 425 30.54 -3.96 -4.77
C ARG A 425 29.50 -5.08 -4.87
N GLU A 426 29.04 -5.43 -6.07
CA GLU A 426 28.13 -6.57 -6.24
C GLU A 426 28.84 -7.90 -6.10
N ASN A 427 28.15 -8.88 -5.53
CA ASN A 427 28.68 -10.22 -5.39
C ASN A 427 28.61 -10.96 -6.74
N THR A 428 29.76 -11.13 -7.38
CA THR A 428 29.90 -11.91 -8.63
C THR A 428 30.45 -13.32 -8.40
N ASP A 429 30.43 -13.81 -7.16
CA ASP A 429 30.83 -15.18 -6.85
C ASP A 429 29.96 -16.18 -7.64
N GLY A 430 30.60 -17.23 -8.16
CA GLY A 430 29.95 -18.21 -9.02
C GLY A 430 29.82 -17.80 -10.49
N PHE A 431 30.27 -16.61 -10.92
CA PHE A 431 30.24 -16.22 -12.34
C PHE A 431 31.04 -17.14 -13.25
N SER A 432 32.05 -17.84 -12.72
CA SER A 432 32.80 -18.88 -13.45
C SER A 432 31.92 -20.04 -13.92
N GLU A 433 30.79 -20.32 -13.24
CA GLU A 433 29.85 -21.38 -13.62
C GLU A 433 29.20 -21.14 -14.99
N ARG A 434 29.17 -19.89 -15.45
CA ARG A 434 28.74 -19.51 -16.81
C ARG A 434 29.43 -20.37 -17.88
N GLN A 435 30.70 -20.72 -17.68
CA GLN A 435 31.46 -21.54 -18.63
C GLN A 435 30.83 -22.92 -18.81
N TYR A 436 30.44 -23.58 -17.71
CA TYR A 436 29.80 -24.90 -17.74
C TYR A 436 28.43 -24.87 -18.41
N LEU A 437 27.63 -23.85 -18.09
CA LEU A 437 26.31 -23.67 -18.69
C LEU A 437 26.39 -23.36 -20.20
N THR A 438 27.41 -22.62 -20.63
CA THR A 438 27.66 -22.31 -22.04
C THR A 438 28.05 -23.55 -22.84
N VAL A 439 28.83 -24.47 -22.26
CA VAL A 439 29.13 -25.77 -22.87
C VAL A 439 27.84 -26.57 -23.06
N SER A 440 27.02 -26.69 -22.01
CA SER A 440 25.74 -27.40 -22.08
C SER A 440 24.79 -26.80 -23.13
N LEU A 441 24.76 -25.47 -23.25
CA LEU A 441 23.97 -24.77 -24.28
C LEU A 441 24.46 -25.16 -25.68
N THR A 442 25.77 -25.11 -25.89
CA THR A 442 26.42 -25.45 -27.17
C THR A 442 26.15 -26.90 -27.57
N ASP A 443 26.19 -27.83 -26.62
CA ASP A 443 25.91 -29.25 -26.86
C ASP A 443 24.45 -29.47 -27.31
N TYR A 444 23.49 -28.81 -26.67
CA TYR A 444 22.09 -28.88 -27.09
C TYR A 444 21.85 -28.25 -28.47
N GLU A 445 22.49 -27.12 -28.77
CA GLU A 445 22.41 -26.47 -30.09
C GLU A 445 23.04 -27.33 -31.19
N ALA A 446 24.16 -28.00 -30.88
CA ALA A 446 24.81 -28.94 -31.77
C ALA A 446 23.92 -30.16 -32.05
N GLU A 447 23.25 -30.69 -31.02
CA GLU A 447 22.32 -31.81 -31.16
C GLU A 447 21.08 -31.44 -31.99
N LEU A 448 20.49 -30.25 -31.77
CA LEU A 448 19.41 -29.76 -32.64
C LEU A 448 19.87 -29.56 -34.08
N SER A 449 21.07 -29.02 -34.28
CA SER A 449 21.67 -28.87 -35.60
C SER A 449 21.91 -30.22 -36.29
N ARG A 450 22.31 -31.25 -35.55
CA ARG A 450 22.46 -32.63 -36.06
C ARG A 450 21.12 -33.21 -36.51
N ILE A 451 20.10 -33.06 -35.67
CA ILE A 451 18.74 -33.55 -35.95
C ILE A 451 18.15 -32.83 -37.16
N ASP A 452 18.27 -31.50 -37.23
CA ASP A 452 17.81 -30.69 -38.37
C ASP A 452 18.45 -31.13 -39.70
N ARG A 453 19.76 -31.45 -39.69
CA ARG A 453 20.44 -32.05 -40.86
C ARG A 453 19.87 -33.40 -41.25
N LEU A 454 19.55 -34.28 -40.30
CA LEU A 454 18.90 -35.57 -40.60
C LEU A 454 17.56 -35.36 -41.30
N GLN A 455 16.75 -34.42 -40.82
CA GLN A 455 15.46 -34.10 -41.42
C GLN A 455 15.61 -33.53 -42.84
N LEU A 456 16.54 -32.59 -43.05
CA LEU A 456 16.81 -32.01 -44.38
C LEU A 456 17.33 -33.06 -45.39
N ASN A 457 18.17 -33.98 -44.94
CA ASN A 457 18.66 -35.07 -45.79
C ASN A 457 17.52 -36.03 -46.16
N ALA A 458 16.70 -36.43 -45.18
CA ALA A 458 15.55 -37.30 -45.44
C ALA A 458 14.47 -36.61 -46.30
N ALA A 459 14.28 -35.30 -46.14
CA ALA A 459 13.41 -34.47 -46.98
C ALA A 459 13.82 -34.50 -48.45
N THR A 460 15.12 -34.56 -48.75
CA THR A 460 15.61 -34.67 -50.13
C THR A 460 15.20 -36.02 -50.75
N GLY A 461 15.28 -37.10 -49.95
CA GLY A 461 14.80 -38.42 -50.36
C GLY A 461 13.28 -38.48 -50.58
N TRP A 462 12.50 -37.80 -49.72
CA TRP A 462 11.04 -37.82 -49.76
C TRP A 462 10.44 -37.45 -51.13
N PHE A 463 10.97 -36.40 -51.78
CA PHE A 463 10.52 -35.96 -53.11
C PHE A 463 10.90 -36.93 -54.25
N SER A 464 11.68 -37.97 -53.96
CA SER A 464 11.95 -39.04 -54.94
C SER A 464 10.79 -40.04 -54.99
N ASP A 465 10.06 -40.18 -53.88
CA ASP A 465 9.01 -41.20 -53.70
C ASP A 465 7.59 -40.59 -53.65
N HIS A 466 7.46 -39.26 -53.63
CA HIS A 466 6.19 -38.55 -53.45
C HIS A 466 6.06 -37.39 -54.45
N GLU A 467 4.85 -37.22 -55.00
CA GLU A 467 4.48 -36.02 -55.76
C GLU A 467 4.27 -34.85 -54.78
N GLY A 468 5.15 -33.84 -54.85
CA GLY A 468 5.09 -32.67 -53.98
C GLY A 468 5.75 -31.44 -54.59
N ASP A 469 5.56 -30.29 -53.97
CA ASP A 469 6.08 -29.00 -54.47
C ASP A 469 7.55 -28.78 -54.05
N ARG A 470 8.43 -29.54 -54.71
CA ARG A 470 9.88 -29.49 -54.48
C ARG A 470 10.49 -28.11 -54.73
N PRO A 471 10.19 -27.39 -55.83
CA PRO A 471 10.76 -26.05 -56.06
C PRO A 471 10.44 -25.08 -54.93
N THR A 472 9.19 -25.07 -54.44
CA THR A 472 8.80 -24.18 -53.33
C THR A 472 9.44 -24.60 -52.01
N TRP A 473 9.59 -25.91 -51.76
CA TRP A 473 10.33 -26.41 -50.60
C TRP A 473 11.81 -26.01 -50.62
N GLU A 474 12.50 -26.16 -51.76
CA GLU A 474 13.91 -25.80 -51.88
C GLU A 474 14.14 -24.30 -51.69
N ASP A 475 13.24 -23.45 -52.22
CA ASP A 475 13.25 -22.01 -51.95
C ASP A 475 12.99 -21.70 -50.47
N ALA A 476 12.04 -22.39 -49.83
CA ALA A 476 11.76 -22.25 -48.41
C ALA A 476 12.96 -22.65 -47.53
N VAL A 477 13.65 -23.74 -47.85
CA VAL A 477 14.90 -24.15 -47.17
C VAL A 477 16.00 -23.11 -47.40
N LYS A 478 16.16 -22.59 -48.62
CA LYS A 478 17.15 -21.56 -48.93
C LYS A 478 16.90 -20.27 -48.15
N LYS A 479 15.64 -19.85 -48.01
CA LYS A 479 15.24 -18.72 -47.16
C LYS A 479 15.49 -19.02 -45.69
N ALA A 480 15.07 -20.19 -45.21
CA ALA A 480 15.27 -20.62 -43.83
C ALA A 480 16.74 -20.66 -43.43
N ARG A 481 17.66 -21.13 -44.29
CA ARG A 481 19.11 -21.11 -44.00
C ARG A 481 19.69 -19.71 -43.78
N LYS A 482 19.04 -18.66 -44.33
CA LYS A 482 19.47 -17.27 -44.15
C LYS A 482 18.86 -16.59 -42.92
N GLN A 483 17.72 -17.09 -42.45
CA GLN A 483 16.86 -16.37 -41.49
C GLN A 483 16.62 -17.12 -40.18
N ALA A 484 16.64 -18.44 -40.21
CA ALA A 484 16.37 -19.28 -39.04
C ALA A 484 17.64 -19.50 -38.21
N ALA A 485 17.46 -19.78 -36.92
CA ALA A 485 18.54 -20.23 -36.06
C ALA A 485 19.07 -21.60 -36.51
N ALA A 486 20.33 -21.89 -36.18
CA ALA A 486 20.92 -23.20 -36.38
C ALA A 486 20.08 -24.28 -35.66
N GLY A 487 19.77 -25.38 -36.35
CA GLY A 487 18.91 -26.45 -35.81
C GLY A 487 17.40 -26.23 -35.97
N GLU A 488 16.97 -25.16 -36.66
CA GLU A 488 15.55 -24.88 -36.92
C GLU A 488 15.19 -24.78 -38.42
N VAL A 489 16.14 -24.97 -39.33
CA VAL A 489 15.98 -24.72 -40.78
C VAL A 489 14.83 -25.55 -41.37
N PHE A 490 14.77 -26.84 -41.05
CA PHE A 490 13.69 -27.73 -41.52
C PHE A 490 12.33 -27.24 -41.03
N SER A 491 12.23 -26.90 -39.75
CA SER A 491 10.96 -26.45 -39.15
C SER A 491 10.51 -25.08 -39.67
N ALA A 492 11.45 -24.18 -39.98
CA ALA A 492 11.18 -22.88 -40.57
C ALA A 492 10.73 -23.01 -42.04
N ALA A 493 11.39 -23.87 -42.83
CA ALA A 493 10.96 -24.17 -44.19
C ALA A 493 9.53 -24.75 -44.21
N ARG A 494 9.23 -25.71 -43.32
CA ARG A 494 7.89 -26.29 -43.19
C ARG A 494 6.84 -25.24 -42.82
N ARG A 495 7.15 -24.33 -41.90
CA ARG A 495 6.26 -23.22 -41.53
C ARG A 495 5.95 -22.34 -42.74
N GLN A 496 6.96 -22.03 -43.55
CA GLN A 496 6.76 -21.24 -44.77
C GLN A 496 5.86 -21.95 -45.80
N MET A 497 5.90 -23.28 -45.88
CA MET A 497 4.96 -24.05 -46.73
C MET A 497 3.52 -23.92 -46.21
N LEU A 498 3.33 -24.05 -44.89
CA LEU A 498 2.03 -23.89 -44.24
C LEU A 498 1.47 -22.46 -44.38
N ASP A 499 2.32 -21.45 -44.24
CA ASP A 499 1.94 -20.04 -44.38
C ASP A 499 1.49 -19.72 -45.81
N GLN A 500 2.06 -20.43 -46.80
CA GLN A 500 1.64 -20.38 -48.20
C GLN A 500 0.39 -21.24 -48.49
N LYS A 501 -0.20 -21.87 -47.46
CA LYS A 501 -1.36 -22.76 -47.56
C LYS A 501 -1.14 -23.96 -48.48
N ILE A 502 0.11 -24.40 -48.63
CA ILE A 502 0.43 -25.63 -49.37
C ILE A 502 -0.09 -26.81 -48.53
N PRO A 503 -0.79 -27.79 -49.13
CA PRO A 503 -1.22 -29.00 -48.43
C PRO A 503 -0.06 -29.78 -47.80
N GLU A 504 -0.27 -30.34 -46.60
CA GLU A 504 0.79 -31.02 -45.82
C GLU A 504 1.32 -32.30 -46.47
N ASP A 505 0.57 -32.88 -47.40
CA ASP A 505 0.95 -34.03 -48.23
C ASP A 505 1.83 -33.66 -49.42
N HIS A 506 1.98 -32.37 -49.75
CA HIS A 506 2.85 -31.89 -50.83
C HIS A 506 4.25 -31.47 -50.37
N PHE A 507 4.61 -31.68 -49.10
CA PHE A 507 5.96 -31.42 -48.60
C PHE A 507 6.34 -32.36 -47.44
N PRO A 508 7.62 -32.45 -47.05
CA PRO A 508 8.09 -33.45 -46.09
C PRO A 508 7.40 -33.36 -44.71
N PRO A 509 6.99 -34.50 -44.12
CA PRO A 509 6.30 -34.53 -42.84
C PRO A 509 7.20 -34.09 -41.69
N ARG A 510 6.59 -33.57 -40.61
CA ARG A 510 7.26 -32.92 -39.47
C ARG A 510 8.39 -33.74 -38.83
N HIS A 511 8.27 -35.07 -38.81
CA HIS A 511 9.19 -35.98 -38.13
C HIS A 511 10.00 -36.84 -39.10
N ILE A 512 10.10 -36.43 -40.37
CA ILE A 512 10.82 -37.21 -41.39
C ILE A 512 12.27 -37.46 -40.97
N GLY A 513 12.74 -38.70 -41.19
CA GLY A 513 14.11 -39.11 -40.92
C GLY A 513 14.48 -39.23 -39.43
N LEU A 514 13.50 -39.11 -38.52
CA LEU A 514 13.75 -39.19 -37.08
C LEU A 514 13.24 -40.52 -36.50
N THR A 515 14.06 -41.18 -35.68
CA THR A 515 13.59 -42.25 -34.81
C THR A 515 12.97 -41.67 -33.53
N THR A 516 12.35 -42.54 -32.74
CA THR A 516 11.87 -42.19 -31.39
C THR A 516 12.97 -41.60 -30.51
N THR A 517 14.23 -42.04 -30.68
CA THR A 517 15.37 -41.53 -29.94
C THR A 517 15.70 -40.10 -30.34
N GLU A 518 15.83 -39.78 -31.63
CA GLU A 518 16.06 -38.38 -32.06
C GLU A 518 14.91 -37.47 -31.65
N MET A 519 13.65 -37.93 -31.71
CA MET A 519 12.52 -37.13 -31.27
C MET A 519 12.59 -36.78 -29.78
N LYS A 520 13.01 -37.74 -28.93
CA LYS A 520 13.24 -37.50 -27.50
C LYS A 520 14.42 -36.56 -27.26
N LEU A 521 15.54 -36.76 -27.96
CA LEU A 521 16.71 -35.90 -27.86
C LEU A 521 16.40 -34.46 -28.29
N ALA A 522 15.66 -34.26 -29.38
CA ALA A 522 15.22 -32.94 -29.82
C ALA A 522 14.34 -32.25 -28.77
N ARG A 523 13.44 -32.99 -28.11
CA ARG A 523 12.61 -32.45 -27.03
C ARG A 523 13.46 -32.03 -25.84
N THR A 524 14.37 -32.90 -25.39
CA THR A 524 15.29 -32.61 -24.27
C THR A 524 16.17 -31.41 -24.58
N ALA A 525 16.75 -31.34 -25.78
CA ALA A 525 17.61 -30.24 -26.18
C ALA A 525 16.88 -28.89 -26.21
N ARG A 526 15.67 -28.83 -26.79
CA ARG A 526 14.85 -27.60 -26.79
C ARG A 526 14.51 -27.14 -25.37
N LYS A 527 14.15 -28.07 -24.47
CA LYS A 527 13.85 -27.74 -23.07
C LYS A 527 15.10 -27.37 -22.27
N GLY A 528 16.24 -28.00 -22.56
CA GLY A 528 17.54 -27.65 -22.01
C GLY A 528 17.94 -26.22 -22.38
N ILE A 529 17.83 -25.85 -23.65
CA ILE A 529 18.09 -24.48 -24.14
C ILE A 529 17.13 -23.47 -23.48
N GLU A 530 15.83 -23.78 -23.41
CA GLU A 530 14.84 -22.91 -22.75
C GLU A 530 15.24 -22.63 -21.29
N ARG A 531 15.55 -23.68 -20.52
CA ARG A 531 16.02 -23.55 -19.12
C ARG A 531 17.31 -22.75 -19.03
N LEU A 532 18.31 -23.08 -19.84
CA LEU A 532 19.62 -22.42 -19.81
C LEU A 532 19.54 -20.93 -20.16
N ARG A 533 18.58 -20.51 -21.01
CA ARG A 533 18.35 -19.08 -21.28
C ARG A 533 17.95 -18.29 -20.03
N TRP A 534 17.16 -18.89 -19.13
CA TRP A 534 16.81 -18.27 -17.86
C TRP A 534 17.99 -18.27 -16.89
N SER A 535 18.69 -19.39 -16.76
CA SER A 535 19.83 -19.50 -15.83
C SER A 535 21.03 -18.66 -16.25
N LEU A 536 21.28 -18.49 -17.55
CA LEU A 536 22.37 -17.65 -18.05
C LEU A 536 22.09 -16.15 -17.84
N ASP A 537 20.83 -15.77 -17.63
CA ASP A 537 20.42 -14.36 -17.46
C ASP A 537 21.09 -13.70 -16.26
N ARG A 538 21.37 -14.47 -15.20
CA ARG A 538 22.01 -13.98 -13.97
C ARG A 538 23.41 -13.41 -14.14
N TYR A 539 24.09 -13.79 -15.23
CA TYR A 539 25.46 -13.37 -15.53
C TYR A 539 25.52 -12.19 -16.49
N GLU A 540 24.37 -11.67 -16.90
CA GLU A 540 24.25 -10.53 -17.78
C GLU A 540 23.99 -9.25 -16.97
N PRO A 541 24.43 -8.07 -17.43
CA PRO A 541 24.29 -6.81 -16.71
C PRO A 541 22.86 -6.26 -16.83
N PHE A 542 21.89 -7.02 -16.34
CA PHE A 542 20.47 -6.66 -16.28
C PHE A 542 19.95 -6.73 -14.85
N ALA A 543 18.88 -6.00 -14.58
CA ALA A 543 18.13 -6.03 -13.33
C ALA A 543 16.70 -6.49 -13.61
N LEU A 544 16.18 -7.37 -12.76
CA LEU A 544 14.77 -7.73 -12.69
C LEU A 544 13.99 -6.49 -12.26
N ALA A 545 13.46 -5.72 -13.21
CA ALA A 545 12.97 -4.36 -12.98
C ALA A 545 11.66 -4.08 -13.74
N VAL A 546 11.19 -2.83 -13.71
CA VAL A 546 10.01 -2.40 -14.48
C VAL A 546 10.32 -1.16 -15.32
N TYR A 547 9.38 -0.80 -16.18
CA TYR A 547 9.35 0.50 -16.86
C TYR A 547 7.92 1.01 -16.98
N SER A 548 7.77 2.32 -17.17
CA SER A 548 6.47 2.95 -17.43
C SER A 548 6.21 3.03 -18.93
N GLY A 549 5.02 2.59 -19.37
CA GLY A 549 4.68 2.55 -20.79
C GLY A 549 3.37 1.84 -21.12
N PRO A 550 3.00 1.79 -22.41
CA PRO A 550 1.82 1.09 -22.87
C PRO A 550 1.95 -0.42 -22.63
N THR A 551 0.83 -1.10 -22.35
CA THR A 551 0.80 -2.56 -22.19
C THR A 551 1.09 -3.23 -23.52
N PRO A 552 2.18 -4.02 -23.62
CA PRO A 552 2.55 -4.69 -24.85
C PRO A 552 1.62 -5.88 -25.14
N HIS A 553 1.43 -6.19 -26.42
CA HIS A 553 0.69 -7.38 -26.83
C HIS A 553 1.57 -8.63 -26.71
N LEU A 554 1.42 -9.35 -25.60
CA LEU A 554 2.11 -10.62 -25.34
C LEU A 554 1.14 -11.79 -25.41
N LYS A 555 1.55 -12.87 -26.09
CA LYS A 555 0.82 -14.15 -26.11
C LYS A 555 1.34 -15.15 -25.07
N GLN A 556 2.64 -15.13 -24.82
CA GLN A 556 3.33 -15.98 -23.86
C GLN A 556 4.69 -15.38 -23.51
N VAL A 557 5.24 -15.78 -22.37
CA VAL A 557 6.60 -15.44 -21.94
C VAL A 557 7.38 -16.72 -21.70
N SER A 558 8.38 -16.98 -22.54
CA SER A 558 9.24 -18.17 -22.49
C SER A 558 10.74 -17.83 -22.41
N ARG A 559 11.05 -16.56 -22.20
CA ARG A 559 12.40 -16.02 -22.04
C ARG A 559 12.34 -14.73 -21.21
N PRO A 560 13.46 -14.30 -20.60
CA PRO A 560 13.54 -13.02 -19.92
C PRO A 560 13.05 -11.87 -20.82
N LEU A 561 12.17 -11.03 -20.29
CA LEU A 561 11.56 -9.92 -21.02
C LEU A 561 12.54 -8.76 -21.11
N ARG A 562 13.07 -8.43 -22.28
CA ARG A 562 13.93 -7.23 -22.43
C ARG A 562 13.09 -5.98 -22.68
N LEU A 563 13.56 -4.83 -22.20
CA LEU A 563 12.99 -3.54 -22.56
C LEU A 563 13.05 -3.36 -24.09
N PRO A 564 11.90 -3.14 -24.78
CA PRO A 564 11.91 -2.99 -26.22
C PRO A 564 12.45 -1.62 -26.64
N ALA A 565 13.17 -1.57 -27.77
CA ALA A 565 13.71 -0.31 -28.32
C ALA A 565 12.63 0.70 -28.73
N LYS A 566 11.41 0.22 -29.02
CA LYS A 566 10.23 1.05 -29.28
C LYS A 566 9.06 0.55 -28.44
N LEU A 567 8.48 1.43 -27.64
CA LEU A 567 7.31 1.12 -26.84
C LEU A 567 6.08 1.09 -27.75
N ALA A 568 5.35 -0.03 -27.74
CA ALA A 568 4.13 -0.21 -28.52
C ALA A 568 3.11 -0.97 -27.68
N GLY A 569 1.83 -0.63 -27.84
CA GLY A 569 0.76 -1.24 -27.05
C GLY A 569 -0.38 -0.26 -26.79
N THR A 570 -1.14 -0.54 -25.73
CA THR A 570 -2.30 0.28 -25.32
C THR A 570 -2.06 0.88 -23.94
N ILE A 571 -2.37 2.17 -23.77
CA ILE A 571 -2.45 2.78 -22.44
C ILE A 571 -3.80 2.39 -21.84
N GLU A 572 -3.76 1.58 -20.79
CA GLU A 572 -4.96 1.08 -20.12
C GLU A 572 -5.68 2.20 -19.36
N LYS A 573 -7.01 2.26 -19.52
CA LYS A 573 -7.88 3.04 -18.66
C LYS A 573 -8.38 2.14 -17.53
N THR A 574 -8.01 2.46 -16.30
CA THR A 574 -8.47 1.70 -15.13
C THR A 574 -9.93 2.03 -14.85
N CYS A 575 -10.71 1.00 -14.54
CA CYS A 575 -12.10 1.10 -14.15
C CYS A 575 -12.33 0.24 -12.91
N ILE A 576 -13.35 0.56 -12.12
CA ILE A 576 -13.89 -0.36 -11.11
C ILE A 576 -14.40 -1.60 -11.83
N LEU A 577 -13.95 -2.78 -11.43
CA LEU A 577 -14.38 -4.05 -11.99
C LEU A 577 -15.49 -4.64 -11.10
N ALA A 578 -16.65 -4.95 -11.69
CA ALA A 578 -17.76 -5.54 -10.95
C ALA A 578 -17.33 -6.90 -10.37
N GLY A 579 -17.35 -7.02 -9.03
CA GLY A 579 -16.87 -8.22 -8.34
C GLY A 579 -15.38 -8.56 -8.58
N GLY A 580 -14.59 -7.61 -9.09
CA GLY A 580 -13.19 -7.85 -9.47
C GLY A 580 -13.01 -8.58 -10.81
N ASP A 581 -14.06 -8.74 -11.63
CA ASP A 581 -13.95 -9.42 -12.92
C ASP A 581 -13.30 -8.50 -13.99
N PRO A 582 -12.12 -8.87 -14.54
CA PRO A 582 -11.46 -8.08 -15.59
C PRO A 582 -12.30 -7.88 -16.85
N PHE A 583 -13.37 -8.64 -17.07
CA PHE A 583 -14.27 -8.49 -18.21
C PHE A 583 -15.51 -7.63 -17.93
N ALA A 584 -15.69 -7.15 -16.69
CA ALA A 584 -16.84 -6.34 -16.28
C ALA A 584 -16.43 -4.94 -15.77
N PRO A 585 -15.82 -4.07 -16.61
CA PRO A 585 -15.51 -2.71 -16.23
C PRO A 585 -16.79 -1.88 -16.05
N THR A 586 -16.82 -1.03 -15.03
CA THR A 586 -17.95 -0.17 -14.70
C THR A 586 -17.55 1.31 -14.79
N GLN A 587 -17.23 1.94 -13.67
CA GLN A 587 -16.85 3.34 -13.58
C GLN A 587 -15.35 3.53 -13.84
N ALA A 588 -14.98 4.48 -14.70
CA ALA A 588 -13.58 4.87 -14.90
C ALA A 588 -12.98 5.52 -13.64
N VAL A 589 -11.72 5.23 -13.34
CA VAL A 589 -11.01 5.75 -12.17
C VAL A 589 -9.69 6.37 -12.60
N SER A 590 -9.39 7.54 -12.05
CA SER A 590 -8.09 8.22 -12.26
C SER A 590 -7.05 7.72 -11.26
N PRO A 591 -5.76 7.76 -11.59
CA PRO A 591 -4.68 7.49 -10.64
C PRO A 591 -4.83 8.33 -9.37
N GLY A 592 -4.61 7.70 -8.22
CA GLY A 592 -4.80 8.35 -6.92
C GLY A 592 -4.19 7.56 -5.77
N VAL A 593 -4.56 7.97 -4.55
CA VAL A 593 -3.99 7.50 -3.29
C VAL A 593 -5.09 7.07 -2.33
N LEU A 594 -4.72 6.56 -1.15
CA LEU A 594 -5.69 6.22 -0.11
C LEU A 594 -6.28 7.50 0.51
N SER A 595 -7.54 7.80 0.22
CA SER A 595 -8.22 9.03 0.63
C SER A 595 -8.35 9.19 2.14
N ALA A 596 -8.49 8.07 2.87
CA ALA A 596 -8.59 8.06 4.33
C ALA A 596 -7.31 8.51 5.06
N ALA A 597 -6.14 8.51 4.40
CA ALA A 597 -4.90 8.95 5.03
C ALA A 597 -4.84 10.48 5.24
N ARG A 598 -5.68 11.26 4.54
CA ARG A 598 -5.82 12.72 4.69
C ARG A 598 -4.52 13.53 4.66
N ILE A 599 -3.51 13.02 3.96
CA ILE A 599 -2.32 13.80 3.59
C ILE A 599 -2.77 14.79 2.52
N GLY A 600 -2.16 15.98 2.47
CA GLY A 600 -2.48 17.02 1.48
C GLY A 600 -2.59 16.47 0.04
N SER A 601 -3.27 17.19 -0.84
CA SER A 601 -3.55 16.69 -2.20
C SER A 601 -2.26 16.40 -2.98
N THR A 602 -1.92 15.12 -3.16
CA THR A 602 -0.94 14.69 -4.17
C THR A 602 -1.70 14.43 -5.46
N GLU A 603 -1.59 15.35 -6.41
CA GLU A 603 -2.12 15.14 -7.75
C GLU A 603 -1.23 14.10 -8.47
N ILE A 604 -1.78 12.91 -8.70
CA ILE A 604 -1.08 11.89 -9.50
C ILE A 604 -1.31 12.19 -10.99
N PRO A 605 -0.25 12.28 -11.81
CA PRO A 605 -0.40 12.57 -13.23
C PRO A 605 -1.33 11.58 -13.95
N SER A 606 -2.16 12.09 -14.86
CA SER A 606 -2.98 11.25 -15.74
C SER A 606 -2.17 10.66 -16.91
N THR A 607 -0.98 11.18 -17.19
CA THR A 607 -0.02 10.66 -18.18
C THR A 607 0.52 9.29 -17.80
N ALA A 608 1.13 8.58 -18.75
CA ALA A 608 1.73 7.27 -18.47
C ALA A 608 2.97 7.37 -17.55
N ASP A 609 3.73 8.45 -17.72
CA ASP A 609 4.96 8.73 -16.97
C ASP A 609 4.68 9.52 -15.69
N GLY A 610 5.48 9.26 -14.66
CA GLY A 610 5.50 10.02 -13.41
C GLY A 610 4.45 9.62 -12.37
N ARG A 611 3.54 8.68 -12.70
CA ARG A 611 2.54 8.16 -11.74
C ARG A 611 3.22 7.54 -10.52
N ARG A 612 4.19 6.65 -10.75
CA ARG A 612 4.90 5.95 -9.67
C ARG A 612 5.74 6.92 -8.84
N ARG A 613 6.44 7.86 -9.47
CA ARG A 613 7.17 8.92 -8.77
C ARG A 613 6.25 9.74 -7.84
N ALA A 614 5.14 10.26 -8.36
CA ALA A 614 4.21 11.05 -7.54
C ALA A 614 3.61 10.23 -6.38
N PHE A 615 3.27 8.97 -6.64
CA PHE A 615 2.76 8.06 -5.62
C PHE A 615 3.82 7.70 -4.56
N ALA A 616 5.08 7.52 -4.97
CA ALA A 616 6.20 7.29 -4.08
C ALA A 616 6.44 8.49 -3.14
N ASP A 617 6.31 9.71 -3.67
CA ASP A 617 6.41 10.95 -2.88
C ASP A 617 5.27 11.04 -1.85
N TRP A 618 4.05 10.60 -2.20
CA TRP A 618 2.94 10.51 -1.24
C TRP A 618 3.15 9.44 -0.16
N LEU A 619 3.64 8.25 -0.53
CA LEU A 619 3.93 7.18 0.43
C LEU A 619 4.98 7.62 1.46
N SER A 620 6.03 8.28 0.99
CA SER A 620 7.15 8.73 1.82
C SER A 620 6.95 10.11 2.47
N HIS A 621 5.77 10.72 2.28
CA HIS A 621 5.49 12.05 2.82
C HIS A 621 5.58 12.05 4.37
N PRO A 622 6.23 13.05 5.01
CA PRO A 622 6.40 13.08 6.46
C PRO A 622 5.09 13.08 7.25
N ASP A 623 4.04 13.66 6.67
CA ASP A 623 2.70 13.67 7.27
C ASP A 623 1.90 12.38 7.02
N ASN A 624 2.45 11.39 6.30
CA ASN A 624 1.80 10.10 6.10
C ASN A 624 1.92 9.24 7.38
N PRO A 625 0.84 9.08 8.17
CA PRO A 625 0.94 8.39 9.44
C PRO A 625 1.06 6.88 9.25
N LEU A 626 0.65 6.34 8.10
CA LEU A 626 0.64 4.91 7.84
C LEU A 626 2.07 4.42 7.61
N THR A 627 2.78 4.98 6.64
CA THR A 627 4.12 4.50 6.26
C THR A 627 5.15 4.62 7.38
N ALA A 628 5.10 5.70 8.17
CA ALA A 628 5.97 5.86 9.34
C ALA A 628 5.71 4.79 10.43
N ARG A 629 4.44 4.44 10.68
CA ARG A 629 4.09 3.40 11.68
C ARG A 629 4.51 2.01 11.21
N VAL A 630 4.41 1.76 9.91
CA VAL A 630 4.76 0.45 9.33
C VAL A 630 6.22 0.10 9.58
N ILE A 631 7.16 1.02 9.32
CA ILE A 631 8.57 0.71 9.51
C ILE A 631 8.92 0.48 10.97
N VAL A 632 8.29 1.22 11.90
CA VAL A 632 8.47 1.00 13.34
C VAL A 632 7.99 -0.40 13.72
N ASN A 633 6.79 -0.79 13.27
CA ASN A 633 6.27 -2.13 13.53
C ASN A 633 7.16 -3.21 12.92
N ARG A 634 7.73 -3.00 11.72
CA ARG A 634 8.63 -4.00 11.13
C ARG A 634 10.00 -4.04 11.77
N ALA A 635 10.57 -2.89 12.15
CA ALA A 635 11.84 -2.86 12.86
C ALA A 635 11.73 -3.45 14.28
N LEU A 636 10.56 -3.36 14.91
CA LEU A 636 10.31 -3.81 16.29
C LEU A 636 9.66 -5.20 16.39
N ALA A 637 8.84 -5.65 15.44
CA ALA A 637 8.17 -6.96 15.51
C ALA A 637 9.12 -8.15 15.36
N PHE A 638 10.32 -7.92 14.81
CA PHE A 638 11.37 -8.94 14.68
C PHE A 638 12.39 -8.90 15.83
N ARG A 639 12.10 -8.17 16.92
CA ARG A 639 12.95 -8.04 18.11
C ARG A 639 12.26 -8.50 19.40
#